data_AF-A0A930MCW3-F1
#
_entry.id   AF-A0A930MCW3-F1
#
_cell.length_a   1.000
_cell.length_b   1.000
_cell.length_c   1.000
_cell.angle_alpha   90.00
_cell.angle_beta   90.00
_cell.angle_gamma   90.00
#
_symmetry.space_group_name_H-M   'P 1'
#
loop_
_entity.id
_entity.type
_entity.pdbx_description
1 polymer ?
#
loop_
_entity_poly.entity_id
_entity_poly.type
_entity_poly.pdbx_seq_one_letter_code
_entity_poly.pdbx_strand_id
1 'polypeptide(L)'
;MNYAELAKRADYFKAEAEGVNAMCELMEKFGEKKLEEGRLEGRAEGRIESARRTATALLALGKLTLSQIAEATELSQEEVKRLAGTLGA
;
A
#
# COMPACT_ATOMS: atom_id res chain seq x y z
N MET A 1 28.27 -4.88 30.83
CA MET A 1 26.89 -4.52 30.46
C MET A 1 26.87 -3.08 29.97
N ASN A 2 26.44 -2.81 28.74
CA ASN A 2 26.50 -1.49 28.09
C ASN A 2 25.32 -0.55 28.42
N TYR A 3 24.62 -0.77 29.54
CA TYR A 3 23.42 0.01 29.89
C TYR A 3 23.73 1.49 30.18
N ALA A 4 24.88 1.78 30.81
CA ALA A 4 25.26 3.16 31.11
C ALA A 4 25.55 3.98 29.84
N GLU A 5 26.12 3.34 28.82
CA GLU A 5 26.41 4.02 27.56
C GLU A 5 25.16 4.23 26.71
N LEU A 6 24.23 3.27 26.73
CA LEU A 6 22.92 3.43 26.09
C LEU A 6 22.11 4.55 26.75
N ALA A 7 22.13 4.66 28.08
CA ALA A 7 21.46 5.73 28.82
C ALA A 7 22.00 7.11 28.41
N LYS A 8 23.32 7.28 28.38
CA LYS A 8 23.95 8.54 27.94
C LYS A 8 23.54 8.95 26.52
N ARG A 9 23.50 7.99 25.58
CA ARG A 9 23.03 8.27 24.22
C ARG A 9 21.55 8.64 24.19
N ALA A 10 20.70 7.96 24.97
CA ALA A 10 19.29 8.29 25.05
C ALA A 10 19.07 9.69 25.63
N ASP A 11 19.87 10.10 26.63
CA ASP A 11 19.81 11.43 27.22
C ASP A 11 20.25 12.50 26.21
N TYR A 12 21.32 12.26 25.45
CA TYR A 12 21.78 13.14 24.36
C TYR A 12 20.65 13.45 23.36
N PHE A 13 19.98 12.42 22.83
CA PHE A 13 18.90 12.62 21.85
C PHE A 13 17.63 13.26 22.43
N LYS A 14 17.46 13.26 23.75
CA LYS A 14 16.28 13.81 24.44
C LYS A 14 16.47 15.23 24.96
N ALA A 15 17.71 15.60 25.33
CA ALA A 15 17.97 16.80 26.12
C ALA A 15 18.95 17.77 25.47
N GLU A 16 19.89 17.29 24.66
CA GLU A 16 20.85 18.18 23.99
C GLU A 16 20.27 18.70 22.67
N ALA A 17 20.41 20.00 22.41
CA ALA A 17 19.79 20.64 21.25
C ALA A 17 20.21 19.99 19.92
N GLU A 18 21.49 19.60 19.80
CA GLU A 18 22.00 18.88 18.62
C GLU A 18 21.40 17.47 18.49
N GLY A 19 21.25 16.77 19.62
CA GLY A 19 20.64 15.44 19.65
C GLY A 19 19.14 15.48 19.33
N VAL A 20 18.41 16.45 19.89
CA VAL A 20 17.00 16.67 19.59
C VAL A 20 16.81 17.05 18.13
N ASN A 21 17.64 17.94 17.58
CA ASN A 21 17.57 18.32 16.17
C ASN A 21 17.83 17.11 15.24
N ALA A 22 18.83 16.29 15.55
CA ALA A 22 19.09 15.07 14.80
C ALA A 22 17.90 14.09 14.85
N MET A 23 17.20 14.01 15.98
CA MET A 23 15.99 13.19 16.12
C MET A 23 14.81 13.77 15.33
N CYS A 24 14.62 15.08 15.34
CA CYS A 24 13.60 15.77 14.53
C CYS A 24 13.80 15.50 13.04
N GLU A 25 15.01 15.74 12.51
CA GLU A 25 15.32 15.48 11.10
C GLU A 25 15.10 14.01 10.71
N LEU A 26 15.43 13.07 11.60
CA LEU A 26 15.20 11.65 11.36
C LEU A 26 13.70 11.34 11.28
N MET A 27 12.90 11.91 12.18
CA MET A 27 11.45 11.71 12.21
C MET A 27 10.75 12.33 11.00
N GLU A 28 11.21 13.49 10.54
CA GLU A 28 10.72 14.13 9.31
C GLU A 28 10.99 13.24 8.09
N LYS A 29 12.23 12.79 7.89
CA LYS A 29 12.59 11.88 6.79
C LYS A 29 11.82 10.57 6.85
N PHE A 30 11.64 10.01 8.05
CA PHE A 30 10.84 8.80 8.24
C PHE A 30 9.37 9.04 7.88
N GLY A 31 8.80 10.18 8.29
CA GLY A 31 7.44 10.59 7.97
C GLY A 31 7.22 10.79 6.48
N GLU A 32 8.12 11.50 5.79
CA GLU A 32 8.09 11.71 4.34
C GLU A 32 8.11 10.39 3.58
N LYS A 33 9.03 9.49 3.96
CA LYS A 33 9.13 8.15 3.35
C LYS A 33 7.84 7.35 3.55
N LYS A 34 7.27 7.37 4.76
CA LYS A 34 6.01 6.67 5.05
C LYS A 34 4.83 7.23 4.28
N LEU A 35 4.78 8.55 4.11
CA LEU A 35 3.74 9.20 3.32
C LEU A 35 3.85 8.84 1.83
N GLU A 36 5.07 8.78 1.29
CA GLU A 36 5.29 8.38 -0.08
C GLU A 36 4.95 6.90 -0.32
N GLU A 37 5.40 6.00 0.56
CA GLU A 37 5.01 4.58 0.55
C GLU A 37 3.48 4.43 0.54
N GLY A 38 2.79 5.08 1.49
CA GLY A 38 1.32 5.02 1.56
C GLY A 38 0.62 5.59 0.32
N ARG A 39 1.18 6.62 -0.32
CA ARG A 39 0.63 7.18 -1.58
C ARG A 39 0.80 6.22 -2.75
N LEU A 40 1.91 5.49 -2.82
CA LEU A 40 2.16 4.49 -3.85
C LEU A 40 1.25 3.27 -3.66
N GLU A 41 1.14 2.77 -2.43
CA GLU A 41 0.26 1.65 -2.06
C GLU A 41 -1.20 1.99 -2.36
N GLY A 42 -1.70 3.14 -1.89
CA GLY A 42 -3.09 3.54 -2.12
C GLY A 42 -3.44 3.72 -3.59
N ARG A 43 -2.50 4.15 -4.44
CA ARG A 43 -2.70 4.19 -5.90
C ARG A 43 -2.73 2.80 -6.52
N ALA A 44 -1.86 1.89 -6.08
CA ALA A 44 -1.84 0.52 -6.57
C ALA A 44 -3.15 -0.19 -6.20
N GLU A 45 -3.57 -0.09 -4.95
CA GLU A 45 -4.84 -0.64 -4.45
C GLU A 45 -6.04 -0.06 -5.18
N GLY A 46 -6.10 1.28 -5.33
CA GLY A 46 -7.20 1.93 -6.05
C GLY A 46 -7.32 1.50 -7.51
N ARG A 47 -6.19 1.26 -8.21
CA ARG A 47 -6.20 0.72 -9.57
C ARG A 47 -6.75 -0.70 -9.61
N ILE A 48 -6.29 -1.57 -8.70
CA ILE A 48 -6.76 -2.96 -8.62
C ILE A 48 -8.24 -3.02 -8.26
N GLU A 49 -8.69 -2.20 -7.30
CA GLU A 49 -10.10 -2.12 -6.91
C GLU A 49 -10.98 -1.64 -8.08
N SER A 50 -10.55 -0.60 -8.79
CA SER A 50 -11.27 -0.11 -9.96
C SER A 50 -11.34 -1.17 -11.06
N ALA A 51 -10.23 -1.87 -11.35
CA ALA A 51 -10.19 -2.95 -12.32
C ALA A 51 -11.16 -4.08 -11.94
N ARG A 52 -11.18 -4.49 -10.66
CA ARG A 52 -12.14 -5.49 -10.14
C ARG A 52 -13.58 -5.04 -10.29
N ARG A 53 -13.92 -3.80 -9.91
CA ARG A 53 -15.28 -3.25 -10.06
C ARG A 53 -15.73 -3.25 -11.52
N THR A 54 -14.85 -2.82 -12.42
CA THR A 54 -15.13 -2.87 -13.87
C THR A 54 -15.34 -4.31 -14.34
N ALA A 55 -14.49 -5.25 -13.94
CA ALA A 55 -14.62 -6.65 -14.30
C ALA A 55 -15.94 -7.25 -13.81
N THR A 56 -16.34 -6.96 -12.57
CA THR A 56 -17.64 -7.37 -12.02
C THR A 56 -18.81 -6.81 -12.83
N ALA A 57 -18.76 -5.54 -13.23
CA ALA A 57 -19.79 -4.94 -14.07
C ALA A 57 -19.86 -5.60 -15.47
N LEU A 58 -18.71 -5.88 -16.09
CA LEU A 58 -18.64 -6.56 -17.39
C LEU A 58 -19.14 -8.01 -17.31
N LEU A 59 -18.85 -8.71 -16.22
CA LEU A 59 -19.37 -10.05 -15.94
C LEU A 59 -20.90 -10.03 -15.80
N ALA A 60 -21.45 -9.06 -15.06
CA ALA A 60 -22.88 -8.90 -14.89
C ALA A 60 -23.61 -8.59 -16.21
N LEU A 61 -22.96 -7.91 -17.15
CA LEU A 61 -23.52 -7.67 -18.48
C LEU A 61 -23.64 -8.96 -19.32
N GLY A 62 -22.82 -9.98 -19.06
CA GLY A 62 -22.89 -11.28 -19.72
C GLY A 62 -22.56 -11.28 -21.23
N LYS A 63 -22.01 -10.18 -21.77
CA LYS A 63 -21.74 -10.01 -23.22
C LYS A 63 -20.32 -10.34 -23.64
N LEU A 64 -19.40 -10.47 -22.69
CA LEU A 64 -17.98 -10.66 -22.93
C LEU A 64 -17.52 -12.00 -22.34
N THR A 65 -16.53 -12.61 -22.99
CA THR A 65 -15.86 -13.80 -22.45
C THR A 65 -14.91 -13.42 -21.30
N LEU A 66 -14.59 -14.37 -20.42
CA LEU A 66 -13.64 -14.14 -19.31
C LEU A 66 -12.28 -13.61 -19.81
N SER A 67 -11.82 -14.06 -20.98
CA SER A 67 -10.58 -13.59 -21.59
C SER A 67 -10.65 -12.13 -22.03
N GLN A 68 -11.76 -11.71 -22.65
CA GLN A 68 -11.96 -10.32 -23.07
C GLN A 68 -12.07 -9.38 -21.87
N ILE A 69 -12.70 -9.84 -20.78
CA ILE A 69 -12.80 -9.06 -19.54
C ILE A 69 -11.40 -8.92 -18.90
N ALA A 70 -10.64 -10.02 -18.82
CA ALA A 70 -9.27 -10.00 -18.32
C ALA A 70 -8.39 -9.00 -19.07
N GLU A 71 -8.47 -8.99 -20.40
CA GLU A 71 -7.77 -8.03 -21.26
C GLU A 71 -8.24 -6.59 -21.04
N ALA A 72 -9.57 -6.36 -21.00
CA ALA A 72 -10.14 -5.02 -20.83
C ALA A 72 -9.88 -4.39 -19.45
N THR A 73 -9.67 -5.21 -18.41
CA THR A 73 -9.44 -4.74 -17.04
C THR A 73 -8.01 -4.93 -16.56
N GLU A 74 -7.12 -5.44 -17.42
CA GLU A 74 -5.74 -5.79 -17.07
C GLU A 74 -5.63 -6.73 -15.84
N LEU A 75 -6.64 -7.59 -15.66
CA LEU A 75 -6.68 -8.59 -14.59
C LEU A 75 -6.24 -9.95 -15.15
N SER A 76 -5.76 -10.84 -14.28
CA SER A 76 -5.52 -12.23 -14.69
C SER A 76 -6.84 -12.95 -14.95
N GLN A 77 -6.82 -13.95 -15.84
CA GLN A 77 -8.02 -14.76 -16.09
C GLN A 77 -8.49 -15.51 -14.83
N GLU A 78 -7.56 -15.89 -13.95
CA GLU A 78 -7.87 -16.52 -12.66
C GLU A 78 -8.67 -15.57 -11.75
N GLU A 79 -8.26 -14.29 -11.70
CA GLU A 79 -8.95 -13.25 -10.93
C GLU A 79 -10.38 -13.05 -11.44
N VAL A 80 -10.54 -12.91 -12.77
CA VAL A 80 -11.85 -12.74 -13.40
C VAL A 80 -12.73 -13.97 -13.18
N LYS A 81 -12.17 -15.18 -13.27
CA LYS A 81 -12.90 -16.42 -12.99
C LYS A 81 -13.36 -16.49 -11.53
N ARG A 82 -12.55 -16.04 -10.58
CA ARG A 82 -12.93 -15.95 -9.17
C ARG A 82 -14.08 -14.96 -8.96
N LEU A 83 -14.01 -13.78 -9.57
CA LEU A 83 -15.09 -12.77 -9.53
C LEU A 83 -16.39 -13.30 -10.15
N ALA A 84 -16.31 -14.08 -11.23
CA ALA A 84 -17.48 -14.72 -11.83
C ALA A 84 -18.11 -15.74 -10.88
N GLY A 85 -17.30 -16.54 -10.18
CA GLY A 85 -17.76 -17.50 -9.18
C GLY A 85 -18.50 -16.85 -8.01
N THR A 86 -18.12 -15.63 -7.61
CA THR A 86 -18.84 -14.88 -6.55
C THR A 86 -20.18 -14.29 -7.01
N LEU A 87 -20.39 -14.12 -8.31
CA LEU A 87 -21.62 -13.53 -8.86
C LEU A 87 -22.74 -14.54 -9.08
N GLY A 88 -22.39 -15.83 -9.17
CA GLY A 88 -23.32 -16.94 -9.42
C GLY A 88 -23.75 -17.73 -8.17
N ALA A 89 -23.34 -17.29 -6.98
CA ALA A 89 -23.78 -17.82 -5.68
C ALA A 89 -24.89 -16.92 -5.10
#